data_AF-K1YAG4-F1
#
_entry.id   AF-K1YAG4-F1
#
_cell.length_a   1.000
_cell.length_b   1.000
_cell.length_c   1.000
_cell.angle_alpha   90.00
_cell.angle_beta   90.00
_cell.angle_gamma   90.00
#
_symmetry.space_group_name_H-M   'P 1'
#
loop_
_entity.id
_entity.type
_entity.pdbx_description
1 polymer ?
#
loop_
_entity_poly.entity_id
_entity_poly.type
_entity_poly.pdbx_seq_one_letter_code
_entity_poly.pdbx_strand_id
1 'polypeptide(L)'
;MTVFVKDEHNHRDTTIMAKPRSAFRKDGSITAGNVPGLSSAGAAMIVAERFWAEQNDLVPMARLVSYGMGGVESGFFGLDPDPALQQTHCHGSAG
;
A
#
# COMPACT_ATOMS: atom_id res chain seq x y z
N MET A 1 -20.65 3.14 22.60
CA MET A 1 -19.88 3.41 21.37
C MET A 1 -18.51 3.90 21.80
N THR A 2 -17.45 3.13 21.54
CA THR A 2 -16.08 3.55 21.85
C THR A 2 -15.49 4.21 20.61
N VAL A 3 -14.87 5.38 20.78
CA VAL A 3 -14.23 6.12 19.69
C VAL A 3 -12.89 5.47 19.37
N PHE A 4 -12.69 5.08 18.11
CA PHE A 4 -11.43 4.51 17.60
C PHE A 4 -10.82 5.45 16.57
N VAL A 5 -9.68 6.06 16.91
CA VAL A 5 -9.06 7.17 16.13
C VAL A 5 -7.57 6.98 15.89
N LYS A 6 -7.00 5.85 16.32
CA LYS A 6 -5.57 5.60 16.27
C LYS A 6 -5.33 4.16 15.84
N ASP A 7 -4.44 3.97 14.88
CA ASP A 7 -4.00 2.65 14.45
C ASP A 7 -3.39 1.87 15.63
N GLU A 8 -3.85 0.64 15.80
CA GLU A 8 -3.47 -0.22 16.93
C GLU A 8 -2.38 -1.24 16.60
N HIS A 9 -2.11 -1.49 15.31
CA HIS A 9 -1.15 -2.52 14.87
C HIS A 9 0.32 -2.14 15.13
N ASN A 10 0.61 -0.85 15.32
CA ASN A 10 1.98 -0.36 15.43
C ASN A 10 2.64 -0.73 16.78
N HIS A 11 3.60 -1.64 16.76
CA HIS A 11 4.44 -1.99 17.90
C HIS A 11 5.57 -0.97 18.09
N ARG A 12 5.29 0.11 18.81
CA ARG A 12 6.22 1.26 18.97
C ARG A 12 7.50 0.92 19.75
N ASP A 13 7.44 -0.06 20.63
CA ASP A 13 8.57 -0.50 21.46
C ASP A 13 9.39 -1.63 20.81
N THR A 14 9.24 -1.82 19.49
CA THR A 14 9.97 -2.85 18.76
C THR A 14 11.47 -2.56 18.81
N THR A 15 12.24 -3.54 19.29
CA THR A 15 13.71 -3.55 19.26
C THR A 15 14.21 -4.55 18.22
N ILE A 16 15.53 -4.70 18.08
CA ILE A 16 16.12 -5.70 17.17
C ILE A 16 15.59 -7.09 17.55
N MET A 17 14.83 -7.71 16.65
CA MET A 17 14.22 -9.01 16.88
C MET A 17 15.26 -10.14 16.70
N ALA A 18 15.63 -10.81 17.79
CA ALA A 18 16.56 -11.93 17.76
C ALA A 18 15.84 -13.25 17.39
N LYS A 19 16.01 -13.70 16.14
CA LYS A 19 15.59 -15.02 15.61
C LYS A 19 14.21 -15.52 16.07
N PRO A 20 13.12 -14.78 15.77
CA PRO A 20 11.78 -15.27 16.07
C PRO A 20 11.45 -16.55 15.29
N ARG A 21 10.55 -17.36 15.84
CA ARG A 21 10.09 -18.60 15.21
C ARG A 21 9.53 -18.31 13.82
N SER A 22 9.91 -19.11 12.83
CA SER A 22 9.33 -18.99 11.49
C SER A 22 7.83 -19.32 11.50
N ALA A 23 7.05 -18.52 10.79
CA ALA A 23 5.60 -18.62 10.75
C ALA A 23 5.08 -19.65 9.73
N PHE A 24 5.84 -19.95 8.67
CA PHE A 24 5.32 -20.72 7.52
C PHE A 24 6.09 -22.00 7.22
N ARG A 25 7.42 -22.01 7.40
CA ARG A 25 8.28 -23.16 7.06
C ARG A 25 9.26 -23.43 8.17
N LYS A 26 9.62 -24.70 8.38
CA LYS A 26 10.74 -25.06 9.26
C LYS A 26 12.01 -24.39 8.73
N ASP A 27 12.75 -23.72 9.60
CA ASP A 27 13.98 -22.98 9.28
C ASP A 27 13.81 -21.84 8.25
N GLY A 28 12.59 -21.33 8.06
CA GLY A 28 12.31 -20.18 7.22
C GLY A 28 12.69 -18.82 7.85
N SER A 29 12.79 -17.78 7.02
CA SER A 29 13.11 -16.41 7.47
C SER A 29 11.87 -15.54 7.75
N ILE A 30 10.68 -15.99 7.33
CA ILE A 30 9.42 -15.27 7.51
C ILE A 30 8.87 -15.55 8.92
N THR A 31 8.59 -14.50 9.68
CA THR A 31 8.16 -14.54 11.08
C THR A 31 6.99 -13.58 11.29
N ALA A 32 6.25 -13.71 12.40
CA ALA A 32 5.14 -12.80 12.70
C ALA A 32 5.58 -11.32 12.83
N GLY A 33 6.85 -11.05 13.09
CA GLY A 33 7.38 -9.69 13.26
C GLY A 33 7.84 -9.01 11.97
N ASN A 34 7.92 -9.73 10.84
CA ASN A 34 8.39 -9.17 9.56
C ASN A 34 7.39 -9.32 8.40
N VAL A 35 6.15 -9.66 8.71
CA VAL A 35 5.05 -9.70 7.75
C VAL A 35 3.94 -8.74 8.16
N PRO A 36 3.13 -8.25 7.21
CA PRO A 36 1.89 -7.57 7.56
C PRO A 36 1.00 -8.46 8.42
N GLY A 37 0.40 -7.88 9.46
CA GLY A 37 -0.63 -8.56 10.25
C GLY A 37 -1.99 -8.56 9.56
N LEU A 38 -2.98 -9.14 10.24
CA LEU A 38 -4.39 -9.05 9.85
C LEU A 38 -4.99 -7.77 10.43
N SER A 39 -5.66 -6.99 9.59
CA SER A 39 -6.27 -5.71 9.98
C SER A 39 -7.64 -5.51 9.33
N SER A 40 -8.51 -4.74 10.00
CA SER A 40 -9.79 -4.29 9.47
C SER A 40 -9.77 -2.77 9.28
N ALA A 41 -10.11 -2.28 8.09
CA ALA A 41 -10.11 -0.84 7.77
C ALA A 41 -11.08 -0.50 6.63
N GLY A 42 -11.37 0.79 6.47
CA GLY A 42 -12.09 1.34 5.32
C GLY A 42 -11.51 2.70 4.92
N ALA A 43 -11.44 2.97 3.62
CA ALA A 43 -10.95 4.23 3.07
C ALA A 43 -11.77 4.63 1.84
N ALA A 44 -11.91 5.94 1.59
CA ALA A 44 -12.63 6.48 0.44
C ALA A 44 -11.95 7.76 -0.06
N MET A 45 -12.05 8.01 -1.37
CA MET A 45 -11.56 9.22 -2.02
C MET A 45 -12.58 9.68 -3.06
N ILE A 46 -12.68 11.00 -3.24
CA ILE A 46 -13.45 11.59 -4.35
C ILE A 46 -12.47 11.90 -5.47
N VAL A 47 -12.78 11.43 -6.67
CA VAL A 47 -12.01 11.73 -7.89
C VAL A 47 -12.93 12.50 -8.83
N ALA A 48 -12.45 13.64 -9.32
CA ALA A 48 -13.19 14.50 -10.23
C ALA A 48 -12.24 15.18 -11.20
N GLU A 49 -12.81 15.68 -12.30
CA GLU A 49 -12.10 16.56 -13.21
C GLU A 49 -11.72 17.87 -12.53
N ARG A 50 -10.56 18.41 -12.89
CA ARG A 50 -10.02 19.64 -12.27
C ARG A 50 -10.98 20.82 -12.41
N PHE A 51 -11.54 20.99 -13.60
CA PHE A 51 -12.48 22.08 -13.89
C PHE A 51 -13.75 21.98 -13.04
N TRP A 52 -14.28 20.77 -12.84
CA TRP A 52 -15.45 20.57 -12.00
C TRP A 52 -15.17 20.93 -10.54
N ALA A 53 -13.98 20.57 -10.03
CA ALA A 53 -13.56 20.95 -8.68
C ALA A 53 -13.44 22.47 -8.54
N GLU A 54 -12.81 23.14 -9.51
CA GLU A 54 -12.66 24.61 -9.53
C GLU A 54 -14.02 25.33 -9.59
N GLN A 55 -14.97 24.84 -10.39
CA GLN A 55 -16.34 25.39 -10.45
C GLN A 55 -17.12 25.27 -9.14
N ASN A 56 -16.77 24.31 -8.29
CA ASN A 56 -17.42 24.07 -7.01
C ASN A 56 -16.58 24.59 -5.83
N ASP A 57 -15.60 25.47 -6.10
CA ASP A 57 -14.70 26.06 -5.10
C ASP A 57 -13.96 25.02 -4.25
N LEU A 58 -13.72 23.82 -4.80
CA LEU A 58 -12.98 22.75 -4.14
C LEU A 58 -11.49 22.85 -4.48
N VAL A 59 -10.64 22.75 -3.45
CA VAL A 59 -9.17 22.70 -3.61
C VAL A 59 -8.72 21.24 -3.72
N PRO A 60 -8.23 20.77 -4.88
CA PRO A 60 -7.76 19.39 -5.02
C PRO A 60 -6.51 19.13 -4.14
N MET A 61 -6.47 17.99 -3.46
CA MET A 61 -5.33 17.58 -2.63
C MET A 61 -4.15 17.03 -3.45
N ALA A 62 -4.44 16.41 -4.58
CA ALA A 62 -3.46 15.78 -5.46
C ALA A 62 -4.02 15.64 -6.89
N ARG A 63 -3.16 15.28 -7.83
CA ARG A 63 -3.51 14.93 -9.22
C ARG A 63 -3.01 13.52 -9.53
N LEU A 64 -3.86 12.68 -10.13
CA LEU A 64 -3.43 11.38 -10.68
C LEU A 64 -2.66 11.64 -11.98
N VAL A 65 -1.33 11.45 -11.95
CA VAL A 65 -0.45 11.70 -13.10
C VAL A 65 -0.40 10.51 -14.04
N SER A 66 -0.23 9.31 -13.49
CA SER A 66 -0.26 8.05 -14.23
C SER A 66 -0.61 6.90 -13.29
N TYR A 67 -0.93 5.75 -13.87
CA TYR A 67 -1.13 4.50 -13.16
C TYR A 67 -0.59 3.34 -14.01
N GLY A 68 -0.36 2.20 -13.36
CA GLY A 68 0.13 1.01 -14.04
C GLY A 68 -0.34 -0.26 -13.33
N MET A 69 -0.50 -1.29 -14.13
CA MET A 69 -0.87 -2.65 -13.75
C MET A 69 0.21 -3.59 -14.30
N GLY A 70 0.66 -4.50 -13.46
CA GLY A 70 1.66 -5.50 -13.80
C GLY A 70 1.46 -6.73 -12.92
N GLY A 71 1.89 -7.88 -13.40
CA GLY A 71 1.79 -9.13 -12.67
C GLY A 71 2.90 -10.08 -13.08
N VAL A 72 3.29 -10.94 -12.15
CA VAL A 72 4.24 -12.03 -12.38
C VAL A 72 3.58 -13.39 -12.17
N GLU A 73 4.33 -14.47 -12.38
CA GLU A 73 3.86 -15.81 -12.03
C GLU A 73 3.49 -15.89 -10.53
N SER A 74 2.42 -16.62 -10.20
CA SER A 74 1.84 -16.64 -8.85
C SER A 74 2.81 -17.00 -7.72
N GLY A 75 3.84 -17.81 -7.99
CA GLY A 75 4.90 -18.12 -7.02
C GLY A 75 5.79 -16.94 -6.63
N PHE A 76 5.77 -15.86 -7.42
CA PHE A 76 6.63 -14.67 -7.29
C PHE A 76 5.85 -13.39 -7.01
N PHE A 77 4.56 -13.45 -6.67
CA PHE A 77 3.66 -12.29 -6.52
C PHE A 77 4.24 -11.09 -5.72
N GLY A 78 5.16 -11.31 -4.79
CA GLY A 78 5.87 -10.23 -4.09
C GLY A 78 6.67 -9.27 -5.00
N LEU A 79 6.87 -9.64 -6.27
CA LEU A 79 7.58 -8.86 -7.29
C LEU A 79 6.65 -8.11 -8.26
N ASP A 80 5.32 -8.26 -8.13
CA ASP A 80 4.31 -7.55 -8.95
C ASP A 80 4.53 -6.02 -9.08
N PRO A 81 5.06 -5.30 -8.06
CA PRO A 81 5.31 -3.87 -8.18
C PRO A 81 6.32 -3.49 -9.28
N ASP A 82 7.28 -4.35 -9.64
CA ASP A 82 8.30 -4.03 -10.66
C ASP A 82 7.67 -3.79 -12.06
N PRO A 83 6.92 -4.75 -12.65
CA PRO A 83 6.26 -4.49 -13.94
C PRO A 83 5.19 -3.39 -13.85
N ALA A 84 4.49 -3.24 -12.71
CA ALA A 84 3.50 -2.17 -12.53
C ALA A 84 4.16 -0.78 -12.54
N LEU A 85 5.32 -0.63 -11.90
CA LEU A 85 6.10 0.61 -11.92
C LEU A 85 6.63 0.91 -13.31
N GLN A 86 7.18 -0.08 -14.02
CA GLN A 86 7.64 0.11 -15.41
C GLN A 86 6.52 0.65 -16.29
N GLN A 87 5.34 0.07 -16.22
CA GLN A 87 4.17 0.55 -16.96
C GLN A 87 3.76 1.97 -16.53
N THR A 88 3.76 2.27 -15.24
CA THR A 88 3.41 3.61 -14.71
C THR A 88 4.33 4.70 -15.28
N HIS A 89 5.63 4.42 -15.41
CA HIS A 89 6.61 5.36 -15.97
C HIS A 89 6.43 5.54 -17.48
N CYS A 90 6.18 4.47 -18.23
CA CYS A 90 5.89 4.56 -19.66
C CYS A 90 4.66 5.45 -19.92
N HIS A 91 3.56 5.28 -19.16
CA HIS A 91 2.37 6.13 -19.28
C HIS A 91 2.60 7.57 -18.81
N GLY A 92 3.41 7.77 -17.77
CA GLY A 92 3.71 9.09 -17.21
C GLY A 92 4.61 9.96 -18.09
N SER A 93 5.37 9.36 -19.01
CA SER A 93 6.26 10.08 -19.93
C SER A 93 5.55 10.83 -21.08
N ALA A 94 4.22 10.74 -21.17
CA ALA A 94 3.42 11.35 -22.24
C ALA A 94 2.72 12.68 -21.85
N GLY A 95 2.99 13.21 -20.65
CA GLY A 95 2.32 14.39 -20.09
C GLY A 95 3.24 15.57 -19.80
#